data_AF-A0A0U5FTV0-F1
#
_entry.id   AF-A0A0U5FTV0-F1
#
_cell.length_a   1.000
_cell.length_b   1.000
_cell.length_c   1.000
_cell.angle_alpha   90.00
_cell.angle_beta   90.00
_cell.angle_gamma   90.00
#
_symmetry.space_group_name_H-M   'P 1'
#
loop_
_entity.id
_entity.type
_entity.pdbx_description
1 polymer ?
#
loop_
_entity_poly.entity_id
_entity_poly.type
_entity_poly.pdbx_seq_one_letter_code
_entity_poly.pdbx_strand_id
1 'polypeptide(L)'
;MTVLHCKASPLPHMSPALVGVLDGFRPGGFAPPICVLEEARTVLPALARALAPLPERELTHVVEEFAEMLNAGVANPLPGVALQLRCVALVTACATVPALAWTSVAVRQALVTFTFFPSAAQLVALLEGRCGAARALYGRLNLLVAEADRRAAQERAQQERWAQWEQRHGAHPVYNPVDNVDYMKNIS
;
A
#
# COMPACT_ATOMS: atom_id res chain seq x y z
N MET A 1 0.53 -24.22 -25.81
CA MET A 1 0.31 -24.10 -24.36
C MET A 1 1.12 -22.92 -23.87
N THR A 2 0.56 -21.72 -23.98
CA THR A 2 1.16 -20.52 -23.40
C THR A 2 0.71 -20.52 -21.95
N VAL A 3 1.65 -20.67 -21.03
CA VAL A 3 1.40 -20.69 -19.58
C VAL A 3 1.31 -19.24 -19.15
N LEU A 4 0.14 -18.74 -18.72
CA LEU A 4 -0.11 -17.41 -18.11
C LEU A 4 1.20 -16.68 -17.78
N HIS A 5 1.75 -15.99 -18.76
CA HIS A 5 2.96 -15.17 -18.63
C HIS A 5 2.54 -13.75 -18.27
N CYS A 6 1.52 -13.60 -17.42
CA CYS A 6 1.45 -12.40 -16.61
C CYS A 6 2.68 -12.44 -15.71
N LYS A 7 3.69 -11.66 -16.08
CA LYS A 7 4.87 -11.39 -15.28
C LYS A 7 4.37 -10.67 -14.03
N ALA A 8 3.81 -11.44 -13.08
CA ALA A 8 3.25 -10.93 -11.85
C ALA A 8 4.34 -10.06 -11.25
N SER A 9 4.06 -8.77 -11.08
CA SER A 9 5.03 -7.86 -10.48
C SER A 9 5.35 -8.45 -9.10
N PRO A 10 6.58 -8.91 -8.88
CA PRO A 10 6.92 -9.50 -7.60
C PRO A 10 6.69 -8.43 -6.53
N LEU A 11 6.11 -8.84 -5.41
CA LEU A 11 5.97 -7.91 -4.28
C LEU A 11 7.37 -7.39 -3.93
N PRO A 12 7.50 -6.08 -3.68
CA PRO A 12 8.79 -5.50 -3.32
C PRO A 12 9.33 -6.18 -2.05
N HIS A 13 10.62 -6.50 -2.05
CA HIS A 13 11.31 -7.01 -0.88
C HIS A 13 11.38 -5.91 0.18
N MET A 14 11.07 -6.25 1.43
CA MET A 14 11.17 -5.36 2.58
C MET A 14 12.21 -5.89 3.56
N SER A 15 12.98 -5.00 4.17
CA SER A 15 13.94 -5.34 5.20
C SER A 15 13.24 -5.84 6.46
N PRO A 16 13.90 -6.69 7.28
CA PRO A 16 13.36 -7.10 8.56
C PRO A 16 13.07 -5.92 9.50
N ALA A 17 13.82 -4.82 9.37
CA ALA A 17 13.63 -3.61 10.16
C ALA A 17 12.29 -2.92 9.81
N LEU A 18 11.99 -2.77 8.51
CA LEU A 18 10.73 -2.21 8.07
C LEU A 18 9.54 -3.09 8.49
N VAL A 19 9.67 -4.41 8.36
CA VAL A 19 8.64 -5.36 8.80
C VAL A 19 8.38 -5.22 10.31
N GLY A 20 9.42 -5.23 11.13
CA GLY A 20 9.29 -5.08 12.58
C GLY A 20 8.62 -3.76 12.98
N VAL A 21 8.95 -2.66 12.30
CA VAL A 21 8.29 -1.36 12.51
C VAL A 21 6.82 -1.42 12.13
N LEU A 22 6.46 -2.05 11.00
CA LEU A 22 5.07 -2.16 10.54
C LEU A 22 4.20 -3.05 11.44
N ASP A 23 4.78 -4.04 12.09
CA ASP A 23 4.08 -4.89 13.06
C ASP A 23 3.78 -4.16 14.37
N GLY A 24 4.75 -3.36 14.84
CA GLY A 24 4.62 -2.53 16.03
C GLY A 24 3.94 -1.17 15.80
N PHE A 25 3.69 -0.77 14.55
CA PHE A 25 3.25 0.58 14.23
C PHE A 25 1.90 0.91 14.88
N ARG A 26 1.87 2.07 15.55
CA ARG A 26 0.66 2.69 16.10
C ARG A 26 0.70 4.19 15.77
N PRO A 27 -0.40 4.77 15.25
CA PRO A 27 -0.50 6.21 15.07
C PRO A 27 -0.19 6.96 16.37
N GLY A 28 0.59 8.05 16.30
CA GLY A 28 1.02 8.81 17.48
C GLY A 28 2.17 8.16 18.29
N GLY A 29 2.69 7.00 17.89
CA GLY A 29 3.86 6.38 18.53
C GLY A 29 5.19 7.07 18.20
N PHE A 30 6.30 6.52 18.70
CA PHE A 30 7.66 7.02 18.46
C PHE A 30 7.96 7.21 16.96
N ALA A 31 8.82 8.18 16.64
CA ALA A 31 9.27 8.39 15.28
C ALA A 31 10.13 7.19 14.82
N PRO A 32 9.78 6.57 13.69
CA PRO A 32 10.61 5.51 13.13
C PRO A 32 11.96 6.08 12.65
N PRO A 33 13.02 5.26 12.61
CA PRO A 33 14.31 5.68 12.06
C PRO A 33 14.18 6.18 10.60
N ILE A 34 14.98 7.18 10.24
CA ILE A 34 14.94 7.81 8.89
C ILE A 34 15.16 6.77 7.79
N CYS A 35 16.12 5.85 7.96
CA CYS A 35 16.40 4.80 6.98
C CYS A 35 15.18 3.89 6.70
N VAL A 36 14.35 3.61 7.71
CA VAL A 36 13.12 2.82 7.55
C VAL A 36 12.07 3.62 6.77
N LEU A 37 11.98 4.93 7.00
CA LEU A 37 11.07 5.80 6.27
C LEU A 37 11.46 5.93 4.79
N GLU A 38 12.75 6.04 4.49
CA GLU A 38 13.25 6.08 3.11
C GLU A 38 12.95 4.78 2.37
N GLU A 39 13.16 3.64 3.03
CA GLU A 39 12.78 2.34 2.48
C GLU A 39 11.27 2.27 2.24
N ALA A 40 10.44 2.66 3.23
CA ALA A 40 8.99 2.66 3.09
C ALA A 40 8.52 3.52 1.90
N ARG A 41 9.09 4.72 1.71
CA ARG A 41 8.80 5.60 0.57
C ARG A 41 9.24 4.99 -0.76
N THR A 42 10.31 4.20 -0.77
CA THR A 42 10.80 3.50 -1.98
C THR A 42 9.91 2.32 -2.35
N VAL A 43 9.42 1.58 -1.35
CA VAL A 43 8.58 0.39 -1.52
C VAL A 43 7.14 0.75 -1.93
N LEU A 44 6.59 1.84 -1.40
CA LEU A 44 5.19 2.23 -1.57
C LEU A 44 4.74 2.30 -3.05
N PRO A 45 5.47 2.95 -3.99
CA PRO A 45 5.06 3.02 -5.40
C PRO A 45 5.09 1.66 -6.10
N ALA A 46 6.03 0.78 -5.73
CA ALA A 46 6.09 -0.57 -6.28
C ALA A 46 4.86 -1.38 -5.85
N LEU A 47 4.49 -1.29 -4.56
CA LEU A 47 3.30 -1.95 -4.04
C LEU A 47 2.00 -1.36 -4.62
N ALA A 48 1.92 -0.04 -4.79
CA ALA A 48 0.80 0.62 -5.45
C ALA A 48 0.60 0.10 -6.88
N ARG A 49 1.68 -0.03 -7.66
CA ARG A 49 1.64 -0.59 -9.02
C ARG A 49 1.20 -2.05 -9.03
N ALA A 50 1.66 -2.86 -8.08
CA ALA A 50 1.23 -4.26 -7.98
C ALA A 50 -0.28 -4.38 -7.63
N LEU A 51 -0.81 -3.42 -6.88
CA LEU A 51 -2.23 -3.34 -6.51
C LEU A 51 -3.12 -2.71 -7.57
N ALA A 52 -2.55 -2.13 -8.63
CA ALA A 52 -3.33 -1.58 -9.73
C ALA A 52 -3.99 -2.72 -10.55
N PRO A 53 -5.20 -2.50 -11.09
CA PRO A 53 -5.82 -3.45 -12.00
C PRO A 53 -5.02 -3.59 -13.30
N LEU A 54 -5.18 -4.72 -13.98
CA LEU A 54 -4.62 -4.91 -15.31
C LEU A 54 -5.30 -3.98 -16.33
N PRO A 55 -4.59 -3.50 -17.36
CA PRO A 55 -5.22 -2.87 -18.51
C PRO A 55 -6.26 -3.81 -19.14
N GLU A 56 -7.37 -3.26 -19.64
CA GLU A 56 -8.50 -4.05 -20.16
C GLU A 56 -8.08 -5.11 -21.19
N ARG A 57 -7.18 -4.75 -22.12
CA ARG A 57 -6.68 -5.69 -23.13
C ARG A 57 -5.93 -6.88 -22.52
N GLU A 58 -5.12 -6.63 -21.50
CA GLU A 58 -4.39 -7.69 -20.79
C GLU A 58 -5.35 -8.52 -19.95
N LEU A 59 -6.31 -7.88 -19.28
CA LEU A 59 -7.34 -8.55 -18.49
C LEU A 59 -8.17 -9.50 -19.35
N THR A 60 -8.60 -9.07 -20.54
CA THR A 60 -9.35 -9.92 -21.48
C THR A 60 -8.57 -11.19 -21.82
N HIS A 61 -7.30 -11.05 -22.20
CA HIS A 61 -6.47 -12.19 -22.53
C HIS A 61 -6.30 -13.16 -21.35
N VAL A 62 -6.03 -12.62 -20.16
CA VAL A 62 -5.86 -13.42 -18.94
C VAL A 62 -7.16 -14.13 -18.55
N VAL A 63 -8.30 -13.45 -18.66
CA VAL A 63 -9.61 -14.02 -18.35
C VAL A 63 -9.96 -15.13 -19.33
N GLU A 64 -9.69 -14.96 -20.63
CA GLU A 64 -9.90 -15.99 -21.64
C GLU A 64 -9.07 -17.24 -21.31
N GLU A 65 -7.76 -17.10 -21.09
CA GLU A 65 -6.88 -18.22 -20.75
C GLU A 65 -7.31 -18.90 -19.44
N PHE A 66 -7.64 -18.11 -18.42
CA PHE A 66 -8.11 -18.59 -17.12
C PHE A 66 -9.43 -19.35 -17.24
N ALA A 67 -10.38 -18.81 -18.02
CA ALA A 67 -11.68 -19.41 -18.24
C ALA A 67 -11.56 -20.71 -19.04
N GLU A 68 -10.71 -20.78 -20.06
CA GLU A 68 -10.44 -22.02 -20.80
C GLU A 68 -9.86 -23.11 -19.89
N MET A 69 -8.86 -22.78 -19.07
CA MET A 69 -8.27 -23.73 -18.12
C MET A 69 -9.31 -24.22 -17.11
N LEU A 70 -10.12 -23.32 -16.54
CA LEU A 70 -11.20 -23.70 -15.64
C LEU A 70 -12.25 -24.57 -16.33
N ASN A 71 -12.66 -24.20 -17.54
CA ASN A 71 -13.69 -24.91 -18.27
C ASN A 71 -13.27 -26.35 -18.58
N ALA A 72 -11.99 -26.56 -18.90
CA ALA A 72 -11.43 -27.90 -19.12
C ALA A 72 -11.41 -28.78 -17.85
N GLY A 73 -11.41 -28.18 -16.66
CA GLY A 73 -11.30 -28.89 -15.39
C GLY A 73 -12.62 -29.20 -14.68
N VAL A 74 -13.74 -28.62 -15.12
CA VAL A 74 -15.05 -28.79 -14.46
C VAL A 74 -15.84 -29.97 -15.01
N ALA A 75 -16.75 -30.52 -14.20
CA ALA A 75 -17.52 -31.72 -14.55
C ALA A 75 -18.47 -31.54 -15.76
N ASN A 76 -18.85 -30.29 -16.09
CA ASN A 76 -19.71 -29.97 -17.22
C ASN A 76 -19.19 -28.69 -17.93
N PRO A 77 -18.27 -28.82 -18.90
CA PRO A 77 -17.70 -27.68 -19.61
C PRO A 77 -18.77 -26.94 -20.43
N LEU A 78 -18.66 -25.62 -20.44
CA LEU A 78 -19.48 -24.76 -21.29
C LEU A 78 -19.06 -24.89 -22.76
N PRO A 79 -20.02 -24.86 -23.71
CA PRO A 79 -19.72 -24.77 -25.13
C PRO A 79 -19.12 -23.41 -25.49
N GLY A 80 -18.40 -23.32 -26.61
CA GLY A 80 -17.58 -22.16 -26.98
C GLY A 80 -18.30 -20.80 -26.89
N VAL A 81 -19.53 -20.68 -27.43
CA VAL A 81 -20.31 -19.43 -27.37
C VAL A 81 -20.70 -19.06 -25.94
N ALA A 82 -21.09 -20.04 -25.12
CA ALA A 82 -21.45 -19.79 -23.72
C ALA A 82 -20.23 -19.41 -22.88
N LEU A 83 -19.07 -20.03 -23.15
CA LEU A 83 -17.80 -19.67 -22.54
C LEU A 83 -17.41 -18.23 -22.91
N GLN A 84 -17.55 -17.85 -24.19
CA GLN A 84 -17.20 -16.49 -24.64
C GLN A 84 -18.06 -15.41 -23.96
N LEU A 85 -19.39 -15.61 -23.87
CA LEU A 85 -20.26 -14.71 -23.12
C LEU A 85 -19.87 -14.63 -21.64
N ARG A 86 -19.39 -15.75 -21.09
CA ARG A 86 -18.90 -15.79 -19.71
C ARG A 86 -17.60 -15.01 -19.55
N CYS A 87 -16.65 -15.12 -20.47
CA CYS A 87 -15.43 -14.31 -20.48
C CYS A 87 -15.76 -12.82 -20.50
N VAL A 88 -16.68 -12.37 -21.36
CA VAL A 88 -17.11 -10.95 -21.39
C VAL A 88 -17.63 -10.49 -20.03
N ALA A 89 -18.50 -11.28 -19.39
CA ALA A 89 -19.00 -10.96 -18.06
C ALA A 89 -17.90 -10.93 -16.99
N LEU A 90 -16.93 -11.85 -17.09
CA LEU A 90 -15.79 -11.92 -16.17
C LEU A 90 -14.83 -10.74 -16.32
N VAL A 91 -14.54 -10.28 -17.55
CA VAL A 91 -13.72 -9.08 -17.79
C VAL A 91 -14.34 -7.87 -17.10
N THR A 92 -15.64 -7.63 -17.30
CA THR A 92 -16.35 -6.53 -16.64
C THR A 92 -16.33 -6.67 -15.13
N ALA A 93 -16.62 -7.86 -14.60
CA ALA A 93 -16.68 -8.09 -13.16
C ALA A 93 -15.30 -7.97 -12.47
N CYS A 94 -14.23 -8.31 -13.18
CA CYS A 94 -12.88 -8.30 -12.62
C CYS A 94 -12.07 -7.04 -12.98
N ALA A 95 -12.71 -6.01 -13.56
CA ALA A 95 -12.03 -4.79 -14.01
C ALA A 95 -11.23 -4.06 -12.91
N THR A 96 -11.63 -4.23 -11.64
CA THR A 96 -10.96 -3.62 -10.48
C THR A 96 -10.05 -4.58 -9.72
N VAL A 97 -10.01 -5.85 -10.12
CA VAL A 97 -9.20 -6.86 -9.46
C VAL A 97 -7.72 -6.57 -9.72
N PRO A 98 -6.89 -6.45 -8.67
CA PRO A 98 -5.48 -6.15 -8.82
C PRO A 98 -4.72 -7.14 -9.70
N ALA A 99 -3.73 -6.65 -10.45
CA ALA A 99 -2.86 -7.45 -11.29
C ALA A 99 -2.18 -8.59 -10.50
N LEU A 100 -1.83 -8.35 -9.23
CA LEU A 100 -1.21 -9.36 -8.36
C LEU A 100 -2.10 -10.60 -8.11
N ALA A 101 -3.41 -10.51 -8.33
CA ALA A 101 -4.33 -11.63 -8.12
C ALA A 101 -4.18 -12.70 -9.22
N TRP A 102 -3.83 -12.26 -10.44
CA TRP A 102 -3.80 -13.07 -11.66
C TRP A 102 -2.51 -13.86 -11.78
N THR A 103 -2.43 -14.96 -11.01
CA THR A 103 -1.24 -15.82 -10.93
C THR A 103 -1.58 -17.27 -11.24
N SER A 104 -0.57 -18.06 -11.61
CA SER A 104 -0.77 -19.51 -11.80
C SER A 104 -1.25 -20.21 -10.52
N VAL A 105 -0.91 -19.66 -9.34
CA VAL A 105 -1.43 -20.14 -8.04
C VAL A 105 -2.94 -19.93 -7.95
N ALA A 106 -3.46 -18.79 -8.42
CA ALA A 106 -4.89 -18.50 -8.39
C ALA A 106 -5.68 -19.46 -9.29
N VAL A 107 -5.16 -19.81 -10.47
CA VAL A 107 -5.75 -20.83 -11.36
C VAL A 107 -5.84 -22.17 -10.64
N ARG A 108 -4.74 -22.65 -10.08
CA ARG A 108 -4.71 -23.94 -9.36
C ARG A 108 -5.69 -23.97 -8.21
N GLN A 109 -5.77 -22.88 -7.45
CA GLN A 109 -6.73 -22.77 -6.35
C GLN A 109 -8.17 -22.81 -6.86
N ALA A 110 -8.49 -22.09 -7.94
CA ALA A 110 -9.82 -22.08 -8.52
C ALA A 110 -10.23 -23.46 -9.06
N LEU A 111 -9.31 -24.19 -9.72
CA LEU A 111 -9.53 -25.56 -10.18
C LEU A 111 -9.87 -26.55 -9.05
N VAL A 112 -9.25 -26.38 -7.87
CA VAL A 112 -9.54 -27.21 -6.69
C VAL A 112 -10.82 -26.76 -5.98
N THR A 113 -11.14 -25.47 -6.04
CA THR A 113 -12.27 -24.88 -5.30
C THR A 113 -13.61 -25.10 -6.01
N PHE A 114 -13.63 -25.05 -7.34
CA PHE A 114 -14.87 -25.03 -8.11
C PHE A 114 -15.10 -26.34 -8.86
N THR A 115 -16.15 -27.08 -8.48
CA THR A 115 -16.61 -28.28 -9.20
C THR A 115 -17.30 -27.93 -10.54
N PHE A 116 -17.94 -26.76 -10.60
CA PHE A 116 -18.65 -26.23 -11.77
C PHE A 116 -18.06 -24.88 -12.17
N PHE A 117 -18.34 -24.44 -13.40
CA PHE A 117 -17.87 -23.13 -13.85
C PHE A 117 -18.39 -22.01 -12.92
N PRO A 118 -17.52 -21.19 -12.31
CA PRO A 118 -17.93 -20.27 -11.27
C PRO A 118 -18.78 -19.11 -11.81
N SER A 119 -19.53 -18.49 -10.90
CA SER A 119 -20.10 -17.15 -11.12
C SER A 119 -19.02 -16.09 -11.14
N ALA A 120 -19.31 -14.96 -11.79
CA ALA A 120 -18.40 -13.82 -11.80
C ALA A 120 -18.09 -13.33 -10.38
N ALA A 121 -19.11 -13.28 -9.51
CA ALA A 121 -18.94 -12.92 -8.11
C ALA A 121 -18.06 -13.93 -7.34
N GLN A 122 -18.21 -15.23 -7.60
CA GLN A 122 -17.37 -16.26 -6.97
C GLN A 122 -15.90 -16.11 -7.38
N LEU A 123 -15.63 -15.84 -8.66
CA LEU A 123 -14.27 -15.63 -9.14
C LEU A 123 -13.67 -14.36 -8.55
N VAL A 124 -14.41 -13.24 -8.57
CA VAL A 124 -13.97 -11.98 -7.95
C VAL A 124 -13.65 -12.18 -6.48
N ALA A 125 -14.52 -12.83 -5.71
CA ALA A 125 -14.29 -13.09 -4.29
C ALA A 125 -13.00 -13.90 -4.04
N LEU A 126 -12.75 -14.94 -4.85
CA LEU A 126 -11.52 -15.73 -4.77
C LEU A 126 -10.27 -14.88 -5.06
N LEU A 127 -10.29 -14.06 -6.10
CA LEU A 127 -9.15 -13.22 -6.50
C LEU A 127 -8.90 -12.08 -5.52
N GLU A 128 -9.97 -11.41 -5.07
CA GLU A 128 -9.95 -10.33 -4.08
C GLU A 128 -9.43 -10.82 -2.72
N GLY A 129 -9.83 -12.02 -2.28
CA GLY A 129 -9.33 -12.63 -1.06
C GLY A 129 -7.81 -12.78 -1.02
N ARG A 130 -7.16 -12.96 -2.17
CA ARG A 130 -5.70 -13.06 -2.29
C ARG A 130 -5.00 -11.70 -2.17
N CYS A 131 -5.71 -10.61 -2.40
CA CYS A 131 -5.17 -9.26 -2.36
C CYS A 131 -5.22 -8.63 -0.95
N GLY A 132 -5.93 -9.26 0.00
CA GLY A 132 -6.15 -8.70 1.34
C GLY A 132 -4.87 -8.36 2.08
N ALA A 133 -3.89 -9.26 2.11
CA ALA A 133 -2.62 -9.04 2.80
C ALA A 133 -1.82 -7.89 2.18
N ALA A 134 -1.75 -7.82 0.84
CA ALA A 134 -1.06 -6.75 0.12
C ALA A 134 -1.73 -5.37 0.35
N ARG A 135 -3.07 -5.31 0.35
CA ARG A 135 -3.81 -4.08 0.67
C ARG A 135 -3.61 -3.63 2.10
N ALA A 136 -3.64 -4.56 3.06
CA ALA A 136 -3.38 -4.25 4.46
C ALA A 136 -1.96 -3.70 4.66
N LEU A 137 -0.97 -4.32 4.01
CA LEU A 137 0.41 -3.84 4.00
C LEU A 137 0.52 -2.44 3.39
N TYR A 138 -0.09 -2.21 2.22
CA TYR A 138 -0.10 -0.91 1.56
C TYR A 138 -0.71 0.17 2.47
N GLY A 139 -1.85 -0.13 3.11
CA GLY A 139 -2.47 0.76 4.07
C GLY A 139 -1.55 1.13 5.23
N ARG A 140 -0.87 0.15 5.83
CA ARG A 140 0.07 0.39 6.93
C ARG A 140 1.28 1.23 6.49
N LEU A 141 1.88 0.92 5.34
CA LEU A 141 3.00 1.69 4.78
C LEU A 141 2.59 3.14 4.50
N ASN A 142 1.41 3.32 3.88
CA ASN A 142 0.91 4.66 3.56
C ASN A 142 0.67 5.49 4.83
N LEU A 143 0.11 4.88 5.88
CA LEU A 143 -0.08 5.54 7.18
C LEU A 143 1.24 5.90 7.85
N LEU A 144 2.23 5.01 7.81
CA LEU A 144 3.58 5.27 8.34
C LEU A 144 4.22 6.50 7.68
N VAL A 145 4.19 6.56 6.35
CA VAL A 145 4.75 7.68 5.58
C VAL A 145 3.98 8.97 5.85
N ALA A 146 2.65 8.93 5.82
CA ALA A 146 1.80 10.09 6.05
C ALA A 146 1.96 10.68 7.47
N GLU A 147 2.16 9.83 8.49
CA GLU A 147 2.44 10.26 9.85
C GLU A 147 3.80 10.96 9.95
N ALA A 148 4.84 10.40 9.31
CA ALA A 148 6.16 11.02 9.27
C ALA A 148 6.15 12.37 8.55
N ASP A 149 5.46 12.48 7.41
CA ASP A 149 5.29 13.74 6.68
C ASP A 149 4.60 14.80 7.53
N ARG A 150 3.57 14.41 8.29
CA ARG A 150 2.85 15.32 9.20
C ARG A 150 3.77 15.87 10.29
N ARG A 151 4.60 15.02 10.90
CA ARG A 151 5.57 15.43 11.94
C ARG A 151 6.61 16.39 11.38
N ALA A 152 7.19 16.05 10.23
CA ALA A 152 8.15 16.92 9.55
C ALA A 152 7.54 18.28 9.15
N ALA A 153 6.26 18.33 8.80
CA ALA A 153 5.55 19.59 8.55
C ALA A 153 5.33 20.41 9.83
N GLN A 154 4.97 19.76 10.94
CA GLN A 154 4.77 20.41 12.24
C GLN A 154 6.07 21.00 12.79
N GLU A 155 7.18 20.25 12.70
CA GLU A 155 8.51 20.71 13.12
C GLU A 155 8.96 21.94 12.32
N ARG A 156 8.81 21.92 10.99
CA ARG A 156 9.08 23.08 10.12
C ARG A 156 8.23 24.28 10.50
N ALA A 157 6.92 24.10 10.68
CA ALA A 157 6.03 25.18 11.11
C ALA A 157 6.37 25.72 12.51
N GLN A 158 6.91 24.90 13.40
CA GLN A 158 7.39 25.35 14.71
C GLN A 158 8.68 26.17 14.59
N GLN A 159 9.64 25.70 13.78
CA GLN A 159 10.89 26.41 13.51
C GLN A 159 10.64 27.76 12.85
N GLU A 160 9.74 27.82 11.87
CA GLU A 160 9.33 29.08 11.23
C GLU A 160 8.68 30.05 12.22
N ARG A 161 7.77 29.55 13.07
CA ARG A 161 7.16 30.37 14.13
C ARG A 161 8.19 30.89 15.12
N TRP A 162 9.17 30.07 15.49
CA TRP A 162 10.25 30.46 16.38
C TRP A 162 11.16 31.52 15.74
N ALA A 163 11.57 31.32 14.49
CA ALA A 163 12.37 32.29 13.74
C ALA A 163 11.64 33.64 13.57
N GLN A 164 10.32 33.61 13.30
CA GLN A 164 9.50 34.82 13.24
C GLN A 164 9.39 35.52 14.60
N TRP A 165 9.30 34.76 15.69
CA TRP A 165 9.31 35.31 17.03
C TRP A 165 10.67 35.97 17.34
N GLU A 166 11.78 35.30 17.04
CA GLU A 166 13.14 35.85 17.21
C GLU A 166 13.35 37.13 16.40
N GLN A 167 12.91 37.17 15.14
CA GLN A 167 13.01 38.38 14.31
C GLN A 167 12.21 39.56 14.88
N ARG A 168 11.05 39.29 15.50
CA ARG A 168 10.21 40.33 16.11
C ARG A 168 10.72 40.81 17.47
N HIS A 169 11.43 39.97 18.22
CA HIS A 169 11.84 40.26 19.61
C HIS A 169 13.35 40.41 19.79
N GLY A 170 14.16 40.17 18.76
CA GLY A 170 15.63 40.26 18.79
C GLY A 170 16.21 41.67 19.01
N ALA A 171 15.38 42.71 19.08
CA ALA A 171 15.80 44.08 19.39
C ALA A 171 15.49 44.53 20.83
N HIS A 172 14.78 43.71 21.63
CA HIS A 172 14.55 44.02 23.03
C HIS A 172 15.32 43.03 23.91
N PRO A 173 16.37 43.47 24.63
CA PRO A 173 16.97 42.63 25.66
C PRO A 173 15.84 42.25 26.61
N VAL A 174 15.55 40.95 26.71
CA VAL A 174 14.72 40.41 27.77
C VAL A 174 15.47 40.72 29.05
N TYR A 175 15.12 41.82 29.72
CA TYR A 175 15.63 42.15 31.03
C TYR A 175 15.31 40.98 31.95
N ASN A 176 16.33 40.22 32.33
CA ASN A 176 16.24 39.18 33.34
C ASN A 176 16.43 39.88 34.70
N PRO A 177 15.38 40.05 35.53
CA PRO A 177 15.49 40.79 36.78
C PRO A 177 16.33 40.07 37.85
N VAL A 178 16.79 38.85 37.57
CA VAL A 178 17.46 37.98 38.55
C VAL A 178 18.95 38.31 38.72
N ASP A 179 19.56 39.09 37.82
CA ASP A 179 20.99 39.47 37.91
C ASP A 179 21.25 40.79 38.66
N ASN A 180 20.23 41.43 39.25
CA ASN A 180 20.38 42.73 39.94
C ASN A 180 20.54 42.63 41.48
N VAL A 181 20.88 41.46 42.02
CA VAL A 181 20.94 41.26 43.49
C VAL A 181 22.27 41.71 44.12
N ASP A 182 23.32 42.05 43.36
CA ASP A 182 24.65 42.30 43.93
C ASP A 182 25.06 43.78 44.13
N TYR A 183 24.21 44.78 43.83
CA TYR A 183 24.62 46.20 43.92
C TYR A 183 24.30 46.94 45.24
N MET A 184 23.80 46.27 46.29
CA MET A 184 23.47 46.95 47.58
C MET A 184 24.27 46.49 48.81
N LYS A 185 25.36 45.73 48.65
CA LYS A 185 26.34 45.54 49.72
C LYS A 185 27.62 46.29 49.38
N ASN A 186 27.67 47.58 49.72
CA ASN A 186 28.89 48.33 50.12
C ASN A 186 28.59 49.83 50.10
N ILE A 187 27.87 50.31 51.12
CA ILE A 187 28.03 51.69 51.58
C ILE A 187 28.21 51.59 53.10
N SER A 188 29.46 51.65 53.53
CA SER A 188 29.89 51.92 54.91
C SER A 188 30.83 53.11 54.86
#